data_AF-A0A920RS85-F1
#
_entry.id   AF-A0A920RS85-F1
#
_cell.length_a   1.000
_cell.length_b   1.000
_cell.length_c   1.000
_cell.angle_alpha   90.00
_cell.angle_beta   90.00
_cell.angle_gamma   90.00
#
_symmetry.space_group_name_H-M   'P 1'
#
loop_
_entity.id
_entity.type
_entity.pdbx_description
1 polymer ?
#
loop_
_entity_poly.entity_id
_entity_poly.type
_entity_poly.pdbx_seq_one_letter_code
_entity_poly.pdbx_strand_id
1 'polypeptide(L)'
;MLASLLTGLGKKTLEAADEIKEALNDENLYRGYLENIYGNRPNKSHPDLNRTERMRLNTNYLTRMRFCKIDGELELETKGISSIEPEGFKAWFKHPLKIERENLHLIFGHWAALGGKTGNEKITAIDNGLCVGIQIICI
;
A
#
# COMPACT_ATOMS: atom_id res chain seq x y z
N MET A 1 1.16 5.59 -8.02
CA MET A 1 1.13 5.69 -6.55
C MET A 1 2.43 5.22 -5.92
N LEU A 2 2.90 3.99 -6.21
CA LEU A 2 4.25 3.55 -5.80
C LEU A 2 5.36 4.37 -6.44
N ALA A 3 5.28 4.70 -7.74
CA ALA A 3 6.18 5.68 -8.34
C ALA A 3 6.15 7.02 -7.59
N SER A 4 5.00 7.43 -7.05
CA SER A 4 4.86 8.63 -6.22
C SER A 4 5.53 8.45 -4.85
N LEU A 5 5.32 7.33 -4.15
CA LEU A 5 6.02 6.97 -2.89
C LEU A 5 7.54 6.84 -3.10
N LEU A 6 7.98 6.39 -4.28
CA LEU A 6 9.37 6.28 -4.71
C LEU A 6 9.96 7.63 -5.16
N THR A 7 9.15 8.61 -5.58
CA THR A 7 9.59 9.94 -6.07
C THR A 7 9.20 11.12 -5.20
N GLY A 8 8.50 10.95 -4.09
CA GLY A 8 8.09 12.06 -3.23
C GLY A 8 6.89 11.66 -2.39
N LEU A 9 7.16 11.38 -1.12
CA LEU A 9 6.14 11.17 -0.12
C LEU A 9 5.19 12.39 -0.10
N GLY A 10 3.89 12.13 0.05
CA GLY A 10 2.92 13.16 0.36
C GLY A 10 1.78 13.19 -0.63
N LYS A 11 1.83 14.06 -1.63
CA LYS A 11 0.60 14.60 -2.23
C LYS A 11 -0.36 13.54 -2.79
N LYS A 12 0.10 12.64 -3.67
CA LYS A 12 -0.78 11.64 -4.31
C LYS A 12 -1.26 10.54 -3.35
N THR A 13 -0.46 10.20 -2.35
CA THR A 13 -0.86 9.22 -1.33
C THR A 13 -1.86 9.85 -0.37
N LEU A 14 -1.63 11.10 0.04
CA LEU A 14 -2.56 11.88 0.86
C LEU A 14 -3.88 12.11 0.13
N GLU A 15 -3.86 12.54 -1.14
CA GLU A 15 -5.06 12.69 -1.98
C GLU A 15 -5.85 11.37 -2.08
N ALA A 16 -5.17 10.23 -2.22
CA ALA A 16 -5.82 8.93 -2.26
C ALA A 16 -6.43 8.54 -0.90
N ALA A 17 -5.71 8.80 0.20
CA ALA A 17 -6.19 8.56 1.55
C ALA A 17 -7.40 9.46 1.89
N ASP A 18 -7.36 10.72 1.47
CA ASP A 18 -8.46 11.68 1.62
C ASP A 18 -9.67 11.25 0.80
N GLU A 19 -9.51 10.85 -0.47
CA GLU A 19 -10.62 10.34 -1.30
C GLU A 19 -11.28 9.09 -0.68
N ILE A 20 -10.48 8.18 -0.11
CA ILE A 20 -10.98 6.99 0.58
C ILE A 20 -11.70 7.38 1.87
N LYS A 21 -11.13 8.30 2.65
CA LYS A 21 -11.73 8.82 3.89
C LYS A 21 -13.06 9.51 3.61
N GLU A 22 -13.16 10.33 2.58
CA GLU A 22 -14.40 10.99 2.18
C GLU A 22 -15.48 9.96 1.83
N ALA A 23 -15.15 8.97 0.99
CA ALA A 23 -16.08 7.92 0.63
C ALA A 23 -16.54 7.07 1.82
N LEU A 24 -15.68 6.89 2.83
CA LEU A 24 -16.01 6.18 4.07
C LEU A 24 -16.91 6.99 5.01
N ASN A 25 -16.85 8.33 4.97
CA ASN A 25 -17.64 9.22 5.84
C ASN A 25 -18.95 9.71 5.19
N ASP A 26 -19.14 9.50 3.89
CA ASP A 26 -20.34 9.91 3.16
C ASP A 26 -21.36 8.77 3.10
N GLU A 27 -22.56 8.98 3.66
CA GLU A 27 -23.63 7.98 3.72
C GLU A 27 -24.12 7.50 2.34
N ASN A 28 -24.00 8.34 1.31
CA ASN A 28 -24.41 8.01 -0.06
C ASN A 28 -23.33 7.22 -0.80
N LEU A 29 -22.05 7.49 -0.51
CA LEU A 29 -20.92 6.86 -1.21
C LEU A 29 -20.44 5.58 -0.52
N TYR A 30 -20.61 5.47 0.79
CA TYR A 30 -20.06 4.40 1.62
C TYR A 30 -20.40 2.99 1.11
N ARG A 31 -21.69 2.73 0.84
CA ARG A 31 -22.15 1.40 0.38
C ARG A 31 -21.54 1.04 -0.98
N GLY A 32 -21.66 1.94 -1.95
CA GLY A 32 -21.12 1.73 -3.29
C GLY A 32 -19.60 1.57 -3.28
N TYR A 33 -18.89 2.30 -2.40
CA TYR A 33 -17.46 2.11 -2.19
C TYR A 33 -17.16 0.70 -1.69
N LEU A 34 -17.75 0.26 -0.57
CA LEU A 34 -17.49 -1.05 0.02
C LEU A 34 -17.84 -2.23 -0.89
N GLU A 35 -18.89 -2.12 -1.69
CA GLU A 35 -19.24 -3.15 -2.68
C GLU A 35 -18.15 -3.31 -3.75
N ASN A 36 -17.39 -2.24 -4.02
CA ASN A 36 -16.44 -2.18 -5.11
C ASN A 36 -14.97 -2.21 -4.68
N ILE A 37 -14.63 -2.17 -3.39
CA ILE A 37 -13.22 -2.24 -2.94
C ILE A 37 -12.60 -3.61 -3.10
N TYR A 38 -13.40 -4.66 -3.22
CA TYR A 38 -12.88 -6.01 -3.37
C TYR A 38 -12.42 -6.27 -4.81
N GLY A 39 -11.30 -6.97 -4.93
CA GLY A 39 -10.72 -7.36 -6.20
C GLY A 39 -9.22 -7.09 -6.30
N ASN A 40 -8.57 -7.79 -7.22
CA ASN A 40 -7.14 -7.64 -7.49
C ASN A 40 -6.87 -6.80 -8.74
N ARG A 41 -7.92 -6.39 -9.47
CA ARG A 41 -7.81 -5.57 -10.67
C ARG A 41 -8.58 -4.25 -10.52
N PRO A 42 -8.03 -3.15 -11.03
CA PRO A 42 -6.70 -3.03 -11.65
C PRO A 42 -5.58 -3.23 -10.62
N ASN A 43 -4.40 -3.67 -11.08
CA ASN A 43 -3.20 -3.85 -10.26
C ASN A 43 -2.10 -2.81 -10.60
N LYS A 44 -2.33 -1.94 -11.57
CA LYS A 44 -1.43 -0.86 -11.98
C LYS A 44 -2.24 0.36 -12.37
N SER A 45 -1.69 1.54 -12.11
CA SER A 45 -2.33 2.81 -12.49
C SER A 45 -2.21 3.05 -13.99
N HIS A 46 -3.32 3.47 -14.62
CA HIS A 46 -3.34 3.99 -15.98
C HIS A 46 -4.26 5.22 -16.08
N PRO A 47 -4.12 6.07 -17.11
CA PRO A 47 -4.91 7.30 -17.26
C PRO A 47 -6.42 7.08 -17.32
N ASP A 48 -6.84 5.96 -17.90
CA ASP A 48 -8.26 5.70 -18.22
C ASP A 48 -9.04 5.02 -17.08
N LEU A 49 -8.52 5.04 -15.85
CA LEU A 49 -9.19 4.40 -14.71
C LEU A 49 -10.44 5.21 -14.36
N ASN A 50 -11.58 4.55 -14.32
CA ASN A 50 -12.76 5.18 -13.75
C ASN A 50 -12.58 5.37 -12.23
N ARG A 51 -13.46 6.16 -11.61
CA ARG A 51 -13.39 6.48 -10.18
C ARG A 51 -13.33 5.21 -9.31
N THR A 52 -14.20 4.25 -9.57
CA THR A 52 -14.31 3.00 -8.80
C THR A 52 -13.03 2.16 -8.89
N GLU A 53 -12.49 2.00 -10.09
CA GLU A 53 -11.25 1.25 -10.32
C GLU A 53 -10.05 1.93 -9.67
N ARG A 54 -9.96 3.27 -9.79
CA ARG A 54 -8.93 4.06 -9.11
C ARG A 54 -9.03 3.91 -7.60
N MET A 55 -10.22 4.04 -7.03
CA MET A 55 -10.43 3.88 -5.59
C MET A 55 -10.02 2.49 -5.12
N ARG A 56 -10.45 1.42 -5.81
CA ARG A 56 -10.01 0.04 -5.50
C ARG A 56 -8.49 -0.10 -5.56
N LEU A 57 -7.86 0.44 -6.58
CA LEU A 57 -6.40 0.40 -6.73
C LEU A 57 -5.69 1.12 -5.58
N ASN A 58 -6.17 2.32 -5.23
CA ASN A 58 -5.67 3.11 -4.13
C ASN A 58 -5.80 2.35 -2.81
N THR A 59 -6.96 1.74 -2.55
CA THR A 59 -7.18 0.89 -1.38
C THR A 59 -6.22 -0.29 -1.37
N ASN A 60 -5.97 -0.95 -2.50
CA ASN A 60 -5.01 -2.04 -2.61
C ASN A 60 -3.57 -1.59 -2.30
N TYR A 61 -3.15 -0.42 -2.79
CA TYR A 61 -1.85 0.16 -2.44
C TYR A 61 -1.72 0.41 -0.94
N LEU A 62 -2.70 1.05 -0.31
CA LEU A 62 -2.64 1.46 1.09
C LEU A 62 -2.82 0.28 2.07
N THR A 63 -3.60 -0.74 1.71
CA THR A 63 -4.07 -1.73 2.70
C THR A 63 -3.58 -3.15 2.45
N ARG A 64 -3.15 -3.49 1.23
CA ARG A 64 -2.87 -4.88 0.82
C ARG A 64 -1.51 -5.09 0.17
N MET A 65 -0.80 -4.01 -0.12
CA MET A 65 0.48 -4.05 -0.83
C MET A 65 1.55 -4.77 -0.02
N ARG A 66 2.19 -5.74 -0.67
CA ARG A 66 3.35 -6.47 -0.15
C ARG A 66 4.47 -6.43 -1.17
N PHE A 67 4.19 -6.96 -2.34
CA PHE A 67 5.10 -7.04 -3.46
C PHE A 67 4.65 -6.14 -4.60
N CYS A 68 5.61 -5.52 -5.28
CA CYS A 68 5.36 -4.68 -6.44
C CYS A 68 6.56 -4.67 -7.40
N LYS A 69 6.30 -4.25 -8.63
CA LYS A 69 7.32 -3.85 -9.59
C LYS A 69 7.73 -2.40 -9.37
N ILE A 70 8.88 -2.00 -9.93
CA ILE A 70 9.38 -0.62 -9.87
C ILE A 70 8.46 0.37 -10.59
N ASP A 71 7.71 -0.10 -11.60
CA ASP A 71 6.72 0.68 -12.33
C ASP A 71 5.38 0.84 -11.58
N GLY A 72 5.29 0.25 -10.38
CA GLY A 72 4.14 0.31 -9.50
C GLY A 72 3.07 -0.76 -9.75
N GLU A 73 3.30 -1.76 -10.60
CA GLU A 73 2.39 -2.91 -10.68
C GLU A 73 2.40 -3.70 -9.36
N LEU A 74 1.21 -3.94 -8.81
CA LEU A 74 0.99 -4.67 -7.57
C LEU A 74 0.89 -6.17 -7.84
N GLU A 75 1.45 -6.94 -6.91
CA GLU A 75 1.22 -8.37 -6.77
C GLU A 75 0.37 -8.62 -5.51
N LEU A 76 -0.85 -9.13 -5.72
CA LEU A 76 -1.92 -9.18 -4.73
C LEU A 76 -2.38 -10.60 -4.35
N GLU A 77 -1.86 -11.63 -5.02
CA GLU A 77 -2.22 -13.03 -4.77
C GLU A 77 -1.27 -13.67 -3.75
N THR A 78 0.00 -13.30 -3.81
CA THR A 78 1.04 -13.83 -2.93
C THR A 78 0.90 -13.32 -1.49
N LYS A 79 0.59 -14.22 -0.56
CA LYS A 79 0.47 -13.95 0.90
C LYS A 79 1.72 -14.34 1.72
N GLY A 80 2.86 -14.50 1.05
CA GLY A 80 4.06 -15.14 1.58
C GLY A 80 5.01 -14.26 2.40
N ILE A 81 6.08 -14.89 2.85
CA ILE A 81 7.24 -14.29 3.53
C ILE A 81 8.06 -13.51 2.50
N SER A 82 8.66 -12.37 2.87
CA SER A 82 9.45 -11.52 1.97
C SER A 82 10.72 -12.16 1.39
N SER A 83 11.09 -13.35 1.86
CA SER A 83 12.20 -14.17 1.32
C SER A 83 11.80 -14.94 0.05
N ILE A 84 10.50 -15.07 -0.23
CA ILE A 84 9.98 -15.72 -1.44
C ILE A 84 9.29 -14.63 -2.27
N GLU A 85 10.10 -13.85 -2.97
CA GLU A 85 9.60 -12.81 -3.87
C GLU A 85 9.07 -13.46 -5.15
N PRO A 86 7.85 -13.10 -5.60
CA PRO A 86 7.34 -13.54 -6.91
C PRO A 86 8.24 -13.06 -8.05
N GLU A 87 8.30 -13.83 -9.13
CA GLU A 87 9.15 -13.51 -10.27
C GLU A 87 8.84 -12.11 -10.84
N GLY A 88 9.88 -11.27 -10.90
CA GLY A 88 9.76 -9.90 -11.38
C GLY A 88 9.19 -8.89 -10.36
N PHE A 89 8.75 -9.33 -9.18
CA PHE A 89 8.29 -8.46 -8.11
C PHE A 89 9.30 -8.42 -6.95
N LYS A 90 9.26 -7.36 -6.15
CA LYS A 90 10.05 -7.24 -4.92
C LYS A 90 9.18 -6.72 -3.80
N ALA A 91 9.55 -7.00 -2.55
CA ALA A 91 8.93 -6.34 -1.42
C ALA A 91 9.02 -4.83 -1.61
N TRP A 92 7.92 -4.09 -1.39
CA TRP A 92 7.83 -2.68 -1.77
C TRP A 92 8.97 -1.82 -1.18
N PHE A 93 9.42 -2.16 0.03
CA PHE A 93 10.48 -1.46 0.76
C PHE A 93 11.91 -1.78 0.30
N LYS A 94 12.08 -2.75 -0.61
CA LYS A 94 13.39 -3.07 -1.23
C LYS A 94 13.65 -2.29 -2.53
N HIS A 95 12.66 -1.55 -3.03
CA HIS A 95 12.88 -0.61 -4.13
C HIS A 95 13.58 0.65 -3.63
N PRO A 96 14.26 1.43 -4.49
CA PRO A 96 14.88 2.69 -4.06
C PRO A 96 13.83 3.70 -3.59
N LEU A 97 13.73 3.93 -2.29
CA LEU A 97 12.74 4.83 -1.72
C LEU A 97 13.34 6.23 -1.52
N LYS A 98 12.62 7.29 -1.91
CA LYS A 98 13.08 8.66 -1.62
C LYS A 98 13.20 8.95 -0.12
N ILE A 99 12.42 8.27 0.74
CA ILE A 99 12.53 8.41 2.20
C ILE A 99 13.93 8.07 2.72
N GLU A 100 14.72 7.26 1.99
CA GLU A 100 16.09 6.95 2.38
C GLU A 100 16.99 8.18 2.27
N ARG A 101 16.67 9.10 1.34
CA ARG A 101 17.36 10.38 1.12
C ARG A 101 16.83 11.49 2.02
N GLU A 102 15.67 11.29 2.64
CA GLU A 102 15.05 12.22 3.58
C GLU A 102 15.33 11.74 5.03
N ASN A 103 15.24 12.62 6.02
CA ASN A 103 15.38 12.24 7.43
C ASN A 103 14.03 11.73 7.99
N LEU A 104 13.42 10.77 7.29
CA LEU A 104 12.13 10.21 7.62
C LEU A 104 12.28 8.75 8.05
N HIS A 105 11.46 8.36 9.04
CA HIS A 105 11.36 7.00 9.52
C HIS A 105 9.97 6.46 9.17
N LEU A 106 9.90 5.38 8.41
CA LEU A 106 8.65 4.78 7.98
C LEU A 106 8.26 3.64 8.93
N ILE A 107 7.04 3.68 9.42
CA ILE A 107 6.46 2.63 10.26
C ILE A 107 5.24 2.05 9.52
N PHE A 108 5.18 0.72 9.35
CA PHE A 108 4.05 0.06 8.68
C PHE A 108 3.66 -1.27 9.34
N GLY A 109 2.42 -1.70 9.08
CA GLY A 109 1.86 -2.96 9.59
C GLY A 109 1.32 -3.87 8.47
N HIS A 110 0.32 -4.70 8.78
CA HIS A 110 -0.40 -5.61 7.87
C HIS A 110 0.37 -6.83 7.32
N TRP A 111 1.70 -6.81 7.36
CA TRP A 111 2.53 -7.89 6.84
C TRP A 111 3.18 -8.75 7.93
N ALA A 112 2.37 -9.39 8.77
CA ALA A 112 2.80 -10.31 9.83
C ALA A 112 3.85 -11.36 9.39
N ALA A 113 3.73 -11.89 8.16
CA ALA A 113 4.68 -12.87 7.62
C ALA A 113 6.13 -12.33 7.48
N LEU A 114 6.33 -11.02 7.59
CA LEU A 114 7.63 -10.37 7.62
C LEU A 114 8.35 -10.54 8.97
N GLY A 115 7.60 -10.81 10.05
CA GLY A 115 8.13 -10.97 11.40
C GLY A 115 8.93 -9.75 11.89
N GLY A 116 8.53 -8.55 11.48
CA GLY A 116 9.21 -7.30 11.83
C GLY A 116 10.54 -7.03 11.09
N LYS A 117 10.98 -7.93 10.19
CA LYS A 117 12.31 -7.87 9.57
C LYS A 117 12.27 -7.23 8.18
N THR A 118 12.61 -5.94 8.10
CA THR A 118 12.71 -5.20 6.84
C THR A 118 14.12 -5.18 6.26
N GLY A 119 15.14 -5.29 7.12
CA GLY A 119 16.55 -5.13 6.74
C GLY A 119 16.95 -3.68 6.45
N ASN A 120 16.10 -2.70 6.80
CA ASN A 120 16.35 -1.27 6.63
C ASN A 120 16.08 -0.54 7.95
N GLU A 121 17.08 0.17 8.49
CA GLU A 121 16.98 0.85 9.78
C GLU A 121 15.94 1.97 9.82
N LYS A 122 15.65 2.59 8.66
CA LYS A 122 14.64 3.66 8.54
C LYS A 122 13.22 3.13 8.34
N ILE A 123 13.03 1.81 8.30
CA ILE A 123 11.75 1.18 7.99
C ILE A 123 11.44 0.13 9.06
N THR A 124 10.46 0.41 9.91
CA THR A 124 10.02 -0.49 10.96
C THR A 124 8.69 -1.15 10.60
N ALA A 125 8.69 -2.47 10.55
CA ALA A 125 7.48 -3.26 10.50
C ALA A 125 7.03 -3.60 11.93
N ILE A 126 5.84 -3.13 12.33
CA ILE A 126 5.30 -3.35 13.68
C ILE A 126 4.38 -4.56 13.76
N ASP A 127 3.96 -5.10 12.62
CA ASP A 127 3.11 -6.28 12.56
C ASP A 127 3.94 -7.56 12.75
N ASN A 128 3.92 -8.08 13.99
CA ASN A 128 4.58 -9.32 14.39
C ASN A 128 3.59 -10.49 14.52
N GLY A 129 2.35 -10.37 14.01
CA GLY A 129 1.32 -11.40 14.13
C GLY A 129 0.61 -11.46 15.49
N LEU A 130 0.81 -10.45 16.35
CA LEU A 130 0.02 -10.25 17.56
C LEU A 130 -1.07 -9.22 17.25
N CYS A 131 -2.33 -9.65 17.21
CA CYS A 131 -3.49 -8.76 17.05
C CYS A 131 -3.63 -7.86 18.28
N VAL A 132 -3.01 -6.68 18.25
CA VAL A 132 -3.30 -5.62 19.21
C VAL A 132 -3.82 -4.44 18.42
N GLY A 133 -5.08 -4.07 18.69
CA GLY A 133 -5.80 -3.00 18.02
C GLY A 133 -5.20 -1.63 18.33
N ILE A 134 -4.14 -1.28 17.61
CA ILE A 134 -3.55 0.04 17.60
C ILE A 134 -3.93 0.68 16.27
N GLN A 135 -4.26 1.96 16.30
CA GLN A 135 -4.60 2.73 15.12
C GLN A 135 -3.35 2.87 14.24
N ILE A 136 -3.29 2.09 13.16
CA ILE A 136 -2.15 2.08 12.22
C ILE A 136 -2.46 3.06 11.11
N ILE A 137 -1.58 4.06 10.95
CA ILE A 137 -1.51 4.83 9.71
C ILE A 137 -0.87 3.92 8.68
N CYS A 138 -1.70 3.32 7.83
CA CYS A 138 -1.23 2.74 6.57
C CYS A 138 -0.79 3.89 5.65
N ILE A 139 0.48 3.88 5.23
CA ILE A 139 1.03 4.75 4.20
C ILE A 139 0.85 4.08 2.83
#